data_AF-A0A977TGT1-F1
#
_entry.id   AF-A0A977TGT1-F1
#
_cell.length_a   1.000
_cell.length_b   1.000
_cell.length_c   1.000
_cell.angle_alpha   90.00
_cell.angle_beta   90.00
_cell.angle_gamma   90.00
#
_symmetry.space_group_name_H-M   'P 1'
#
loop_
_entity.id
_entity.type
_entity.pdbx_description
1 polymer ?
#
loop_
_entity_poly.entity_id
_entity_poly.type
_entity_poly.pdbx_seq_one_letter_code
_entity_poly.pdbx_strand_id
1 'polypeptide(L)'
;MRILLALLYVYLVAAPGCTSLPRKGDSVRNTIHNIMNIAQITLVHIKKLRTKLPVSPQIEVTSPSIDGLISISHDLGLLDNELQSTDLLSQIQADVSSLEGSVRSLALTMDCTIQARPSEETSDSLFPDSHLYLTLIKVQRYLEKLLLNKDKLKVC
;
A
#
# COMPACT_ATOMS: atom_id res chain seq x y z
N MET A 1 -53.22 7.52 29.51
CA MET A 1 -52.37 6.47 28.91
C MET A 1 -52.56 6.38 27.39
N ARG A 2 -52.17 7.40 26.62
CA ARG A 2 -52.22 7.34 25.13
C ARG A 2 -50.95 7.93 24.49
N ILE A 3 -50.36 8.91 25.16
CA ILE A 3 -49.11 9.56 24.75
C ILE A 3 -47.91 8.59 24.84
N LEU A 4 -47.85 7.74 25.86
CA LEU A 4 -46.79 6.73 26.01
C LEU A 4 -46.83 5.64 24.92
N LEU A 5 -48.01 5.30 24.43
CA LEU A 5 -48.20 4.31 23.36
C LEU A 5 -47.80 4.86 21.98
N ALA A 6 -48.04 6.15 21.73
CA ALA A 6 -47.62 6.82 20.51
C ALA A 6 -46.08 6.92 20.41
N LEU A 7 -45.39 7.16 21.54
CA LEU A 7 -43.93 7.22 21.59
C LEU A 7 -43.27 5.85 21.34
N LEU A 8 -43.87 4.76 21.84
CA LEU A 8 -43.41 3.39 21.55
C LEU A 8 -43.54 3.02 20.07
N TYR A 9 -44.59 3.51 19.39
CA TYR A 9 -44.81 3.24 17.97
C TYR A 9 -43.80 3.96 17.07
N VAL A 10 -43.42 5.19 17.42
CA VAL A 10 -42.39 5.95 16.68
C VAL A 10 -41.01 5.32 16.87
N TYR A 11 -40.73 4.73 18.04
CA TYR A 11 -39.47 4.02 18.30
C TYR A 11 -39.37 2.68 17.56
N LEU A 12 -40.49 1.95 17.38
CA LEU A 12 -40.51 0.67 16.66
C LEU A 12 -40.42 0.83 15.13
N VAL A 13 -40.94 1.94 14.58
CA VAL A 13 -40.92 2.20 13.13
C VAL A 13 -39.60 2.84 12.67
N ALA A 14 -38.81 3.40 13.60
CA ALA A 14 -37.46 3.86 13.37
C ALA A 14 -36.42 2.75 13.60
N ALA A 15 -36.63 1.55 13.04
CA ALA A 15 -35.52 0.64 12.82
C ALA A 15 -34.65 1.26 11.72
N PRO A 16 -33.40 1.67 12.02
CA PRO A 16 -32.55 2.31 11.04
C PRO A 16 -32.31 1.29 9.93
N GLY A 17 -32.44 1.74 8.67
CA GLY A 17 -32.05 0.94 7.53
C GLY A 17 -30.69 0.35 7.80
N CYS A 18 -30.64 -0.98 7.98
CA CYS A 18 -29.42 -1.73 8.17
C CYS A 18 -28.55 -1.47 6.95
N THR A 19 -27.62 -0.53 7.07
CA THR A 19 -26.41 -0.53 6.25
C THR A 19 -25.68 -1.79 6.67
N SER A 20 -25.93 -2.89 5.96
CA SER A 20 -25.21 -4.13 6.16
C SER A 20 -23.72 -3.79 6.07
N LEU A 21 -23.01 -3.90 7.19
CA LEU A 21 -21.55 -3.79 7.22
C LEU A 21 -21.00 -4.67 6.09
N PRO A 22 -20.05 -4.16 5.27
CA PRO A 22 -19.45 -4.96 4.21
C PRO A 22 -19.01 -6.30 4.79
N ARG A 23 -19.44 -7.39 4.18
CA ARG A 23 -19.01 -8.72 4.61
C ARG A 23 -17.47 -8.74 4.53
N LYS A 24 -16.79 -9.37 5.51
CA LYS A 24 -15.31 -9.43 5.58
C LYS A 24 -14.66 -9.71 4.21
N GLY A 25 -15.26 -10.59 3.40
CA GLY A 25 -14.80 -10.91 2.04
C GLY A 25 -14.90 -9.77 1.01
N ASP A 26 -15.92 -8.92 1.09
CA ASP A 26 -16.07 -7.75 0.21
C ASP A 26 -15.06 -6.66 0.59
N SER A 27 -14.82 -6.46 1.89
CA SER A 27 -13.77 -5.57 2.38
C SER A 27 -12.38 -6.03 1.89
N VAL A 28 -12.03 -7.31 2.05
CA VAL A 28 -10.76 -7.88 1.55
C VAL A 28 -10.61 -7.66 0.04
N ARG A 29 -11.65 -7.94 -0.74
CA ARG A 29 -11.62 -7.75 -2.19
C ARG A 29 -11.39 -6.28 -2.55
N ASN A 30 -12.08 -5.36 -1.90
CA ASN A 30 -11.94 -3.93 -2.16
C ASN A 30 -10.54 -3.43 -1.78
N THR A 31 -9.99 -3.89 -0.66
CA THR A 31 -8.62 -3.54 -0.25
C THR A 31 -7.59 -4.05 -1.26
N ILE A 32 -7.73 -5.28 -1.77
CA ILE A 32 -6.85 -5.79 -2.84
C ILE A 32 -6.94 -4.90 -4.10
N HIS A 33 -8.14 -4.51 -4.53
CA HIS A 33 -8.28 -3.60 -5.68
C HIS A 33 -7.62 -2.23 -5.42
N ASN A 34 -7.76 -1.70 -4.21
CA ASN A 34 -7.12 -0.44 -3.81
C ASN A 34 -5.59 -0.55 -3.85
N ILE A 35 -5.01 -1.62 -3.29
CA ILE A 35 -3.56 -1.90 -3.34
C ILE A 35 -3.07 -1.93 -4.80
N MET A 36 -3.79 -2.63 -5.67
CA MET A 36 -3.44 -2.72 -7.09
C MET A 36 -3.51 -1.36 -7.79
N ASN A 37 -4.52 -0.56 -7.47
CA ASN A 37 -4.69 0.78 -8.03
C ASN A 37 -3.57 1.72 -7.58
N ILE A 38 -3.21 1.72 -6.29
CA ILE A 38 -2.08 2.51 -5.77
C ILE A 38 -0.80 2.12 -6.51
N ALA A 39 -0.48 0.82 -6.60
CA ALA A 39 0.71 0.35 -7.30
C ALA A 39 0.77 0.81 -8.77
N GLN A 40 -0.35 0.77 -9.49
CA GLN A 40 -0.43 1.28 -10.87
C GLN A 40 -0.21 2.80 -10.96
N ILE A 41 -0.82 3.57 -10.06
CA ILE A 41 -0.65 5.02 -9.98
C ILE A 41 0.82 5.36 -9.67
N THR A 42 1.45 4.66 -8.73
CA THR A 42 2.87 4.86 -8.40
C THR A 42 3.76 4.61 -9.61
N LEU A 43 3.50 3.57 -10.41
CA LEU A 43 4.26 3.31 -11.64
C LEU A 43 4.10 4.46 -12.66
N VAL A 44 2.91 5.07 -12.76
CA VAL A 44 2.68 6.26 -13.58
C VAL A 44 3.48 7.46 -13.05
N HIS A 45 3.51 7.67 -11.73
CA HIS A 45 4.31 8.71 -11.09
C HIS A 45 5.81 8.52 -11.32
N ILE A 46 6.33 7.29 -11.20
CA ILE A 46 7.72 6.94 -11.53
C ILE A 46 8.03 7.27 -12.99
N LYS A 47 7.15 6.86 -13.92
CA LYS A 47 7.33 7.14 -15.36
C LYS A 47 7.37 8.65 -15.63
N LYS A 48 6.48 9.42 -15.00
CA LYS A 48 6.43 10.89 -15.09
C LYS A 48 7.67 11.56 -14.48
N LEU A 49 8.20 11.03 -13.39
CA LEU A 49 9.43 11.55 -12.80
C LEU A 49 10.63 11.28 -13.70
N ARG A 50 10.73 10.07 -14.27
CA ARG A 50 11.83 9.71 -15.18
C ARG A 50 11.91 10.57 -16.43
N THR A 51 10.80 11.10 -16.95
CA THR A 51 10.87 12.04 -18.09
C THR A 51 11.54 13.36 -17.75
N LYS A 52 11.68 13.69 -16.46
CA LYS A 52 12.35 14.90 -15.97
C LYS A 52 13.80 14.67 -15.56
N LEU A 53 14.21 13.41 -15.45
CA LEU A 53 15.56 13.03 -15.05
C LEU A 53 16.44 12.83 -16.29
N PRO A 54 17.77 13.04 -16.17
CA PRO A 54 18.73 12.59 -17.18
C PRO A 54 18.54 11.12 -17.58
N VAL A 55 19.13 10.73 -18.71
CA VAL A 55 19.03 9.36 -19.23
C VAL A 55 19.44 8.36 -18.15
N SER A 56 18.53 7.45 -17.83
CA SER A 56 18.76 6.43 -16.80
C SER A 56 19.91 5.51 -17.22
N PRO A 57 20.89 5.27 -16.34
CA PRO A 57 21.83 4.16 -16.54
C PRO A 57 21.07 2.83 -16.60
N GLN A 58 21.57 1.88 -17.40
CA GLN A 58 21.07 0.50 -17.37
C GLN A 58 21.61 -0.17 -16.11
N ILE A 59 20.82 -0.14 -15.03
CA ILE A 59 21.15 -0.80 -13.77
C ILE A 59 20.31 -2.07 -13.68
N GLU A 60 20.98 -3.22 -13.57
CA GLU A 60 20.34 -4.48 -13.24
C GLU A 60 20.09 -4.54 -11.74
N VAL A 61 18.82 -4.70 -11.35
CA VAL A 61 18.40 -4.76 -9.95
C VAL A 61 17.58 -6.02 -9.75
N THR A 62 18.00 -6.84 -8.80
CA THR A 62 17.21 -7.98 -8.32
C THR A 62 16.13 -7.49 -7.37
N SER A 63 14.88 -7.91 -7.60
CA SER A 63 13.78 -7.67 -6.66
C SER A 63 13.46 -8.92 -5.84
N PRO A 64 13.13 -8.76 -4.55
CA PRO A 64 12.72 -9.88 -3.69
C PRO A 64 11.48 -10.58 -4.24
N SER A 65 11.25 -11.83 -3.81
CA SER A 65 10.06 -12.61 -4.18
C SER A 65 8.77 -11.98 -3.64
N ILE A 66 7.64 -12.25 -4.31
CA ILE A 66 6.32 -11.86 -3.82
C ILE A 66 5.68 -13.13 -3.27
N ASP A 67 5.80 -13.34 -1.96
CA ASP A 67 5.45 -14.62 -1.33
C ASP A 67 4.09 -14.57 -0.63
N GLY A 68 3.78 -13.44 0.01
CA GLY A 68 2.56 -13.23 0.78
C GLY A 68 2.54 -11.89 1.49
N LEU A 69 1.42 -11.54 2.12
CA LEU A 69 1.20 -10.22 2.72
C LEU A 69 2.28 -9.81 3.73
N ILE A 70 2.87 -10.78 4.45
CA ILE A 70 3.94 -10.53 5.42
C ILE A 70 5.19 -10.00 4.70
N SER A 71 5.71 -10.76 3.74
CA SER A 71 6.85 -10.35 2.90
C SER A 71 6.58 -9.04 2.19
N ILE A 72 5.36 -8.87 1.66
CA ILE A 72 5.01 -7.67 0.90
C ILE A 72 5.05 -6.42 1.78
N SER A 73 4.47 -6.48 2.98
CA SER A 73 4.49 -5.36 3.93
C SER A 73 5.91 -5.00 4.36
N HIS A 74 6.75 -6.00 4.62
CA HIS A 74 8.13 -5.80 5.02
C HIS A 74 8.95 -5.11 3.92
N ASP A 75 8.90 -5.64 2.70
CA ASP A 75 9.69 -5.12 1.58
C ASP A 75 9.23 -3.72 1.16
N LEU A 76 7.93 -3.43 1.23
CA LEU A 76 7.43 -2.07 1.04
C LEU A 76 7.91 -1.11 2.13
N GLY A 77 8.00 -1.57 3.39
CA GLY A 77 8.56 -0.80 4.48
C GLY A 77 10.03 -0.43 4.25
N LEU A 78 10.84 -1.38 3.74
CA LEU A 78 12.23 -1.10 3.36
C LEU A 78 12.31 -0.09 2.22
N LEU A 79 11.48 -0.23 1.19
CA LEU A 79 11.43 0.72 0.07
C LEU A 79 10.98 2.12 0.52
N ASP A 80 10.01 2.23 1.43
CA ASP A 80 9.57 3.52 1.99
C ASP A 80 10.74 4.23 2.71
N ASN A 81 11.54 3.49 3.48
CA ASN A 81 12.70 4.04 4.19
C ASN A 81 13.78 4.52 3.21
N GLU A 82 14.07 3.78 2.13
CA GLU A 82 15.02 4.21 1.09
C GLU A 82 14.55 5.48 0.35
N LEU A 83 13.24 5.73 0.26
CA LEU A 83 12.66 6.88 -0.46
C LEU A 83 12.72 8.19 0.33
N GLN A 84 12.98 8.16 1.64
CA GLN A 84 12.99 9.34 2.52
C GLN A 84 14.13 10.34 2.24
N SER A 85 15.06 10.02 1.34
CA SER A 85 16.29 10.79 1.17
C SER A 85 16.14 12.12 0.40
N THR A 86 15.00 12.39 -0.26
CA THR A 86 14.84 13.59 -1.09
C THR A 86 13.39 14.01 -1.35
N ASP A 87 13.12 15.32 -1.31
CA ASP A 87 11.82 15.92 -1.65
C ASP A 87 11.33 15.54 -3.06
N LEU A 88 12.26 15.25 -3.99
CA LEU A 88 11.92 14.83 -5.34
C LEU A 88 11.12 13.52 -5.38
N LEU A 89 11.32 12.66 -4.38
CA LEU A 89 10.66 11.36 -4.25
C LEU A 89 9.41 11.39 -3.35
N SER A 90 9.10 12.53 -2.73
CA SER A 90 7.99 12.67 -1.77
C SER A 90 6.66 12.09 -2.23
N GLN A 91 6.27 12.30 -3.49
CA GLN A 91 5.04 11.71 -4.05
C GLN A 91 5.10 10.18 -4.12
N ILE A 92 6.24 9.62 -4.56
CA ILE A 92 6.42 8.18 -4.69
C ILE A 92 6.53 7.53 -3.31
N GLN A 93 7.22 8.20 -2.38
CA GLN A 93 7.26 7.82 -0.97
C GLN A 93 5.85 7.76 -0.38
N ALA A 94 5.05 8.81 -0.54
CA ALA A 94 3.68 8.84 -0.02
C ALA A 94 2.82 7.69 -0.59
N ASP A 95 2.97 7.40 -1.89
CA ASP A 95 2.28 6.28 -2.51
C ASP A 95 2.74 4.93 -1.94
N VAL A 96 4.05 4.71 -1.78
CA VAL A 96 4.63 3.47 -1.23
C VAL A 96 4.25 3.29 0.25
N SER A 97 4.26 4.36 1.03
CA SER A 97 3.81 4.37 2.43
C SER A 97 2.33 4.03 2.54
N SER A 98 1.48 4.59 1.66
CA SER A 98 0.06 4.25 1.58
C SER A 98 -0.18 2.79 1.17
N LEU A 99 0.65 2.29 0.25
CA LEU A 99 0.61 0.91 -0.20
C LEU A 99 1.00 -0.06 0.93
N GLU A 100 2.08 0.21 1.66
CA GLU A 100 2.51 -0.57 2.84
C GLU A 100 1.41 -0.63 3.88
N GLY A 101 0.86 0.52 4.27
CA GLY A 101 -0.22 0.60 5.25
C GLY A 101 -1.47 -0.17 4.81
N SER A 102 -1.80 -0.14 3.50
CA SER A 102 -2.92 -0.89 2.94
C SER A 102 -2.68 -2.41 2.98
N VAL A 103 -1.48 -2.87 2.63
CA VAL A 103 -1.08 -4.28 2.71
C VAL A 103 -1.08 -4.76 4.15
N ARG A 104 -0.55 -3.95 5.08
CA ARG A 104 -0.53 -4.25 6.51
C ARG A 104 -1.94 -4.34 7.09
N SER A 105 -2.83 -3.40 6.73
CA SER A 105 -4.24 -3.44 7.12
C SER A 105 -4.96 -4.69 6.58
N LEU A 106 -4.67 -5.08 5.34
CA LEU A 106 -5.19 -6.31 4.75
C LEU A 106 -4.71 -7.55 5.51
N ALA A 107 -3.41 -7.63 5.83
CA ALA A 107 -2.83 -8.70 6.61
C ALA A 107 -3.46 -8.83 8.00
N LEU A 108 -3.72 -7.72 8.69
CA LEU A 108 -4.44 -7.72 9.98
C LEU A 108 -5.88 -8.21 9.80
N THR A 109 -6.57 -7.76 8.74
CA THR A 109 -7.93 -8.23 8.41
C THR A 109 -7.96 -9.74 8.13
N MET A 110 -6.88 -10.28 7.58
CA MET A 110 -6.72 -11.71 7.27
C MET A 110 -6.07 -12.52 8.39
N ASP A 111 -5.91 -11.93 9.58
CA ASP A 111 -5.37 -12.58 10.78
C ASP A 111 -3.92 -13.11 10.58
N CYS A 112 -3.13 -12.47 9.71
CA CYS A 112 -1.70 -12.78 9.52
C CYS A 112 -0.85 -12.27 10.70
N THR A 113 0.22 -12.99 11.02
CA THR A 113 1.22 -12.52 12.01
C THR A 113 2.19 -11.53 11.35
N ILE A 114 1.98 -10.24 11.58
CA ILE A 114 2.82 -9.20 10.99
C ILE A 114 3.93 -8.77 11.94
N GLN A 115 5.14 -8.63 11.42
CA GLN A 115 6.27 -8.07 12.14
C GLN A 115 6.12 -6.55 12.33
N ALA A 116 6.94 -5.98 13.23
CA ALA A 116 7.04 -4.53 13.33
C ALA A 116 7.55 -3.93 12.00
N ARG A 117 7.21 -2.67 11.74
CA ARG A 117 7.72 -1.96 10.56
C ARG A 117 9.25 -1.85 10.65
N PRO A 118 10.00 -2.08 9.56
CA PRO A 118 11.44 -1.87 9.53
C PRO A 118 11.82 -0.46 10.00
N SER A 119 12.85 -0.33 10.83
CA SER A 119 13.36 0.96 11.28
C SER A 119 13.92 1.77 10.13
N GLU A 120 13.75 3.08 10.19
CA GLU A 120 14.41 4.00 9.27
C GLU A 120 15.92 3.87 9.41
N GLU A 121 16.59 3.50 8.32
CA GLU A 121 18.05 3.56 8.22
C GLU A 121 18.41 4.87 7.52
N THR A 122 19.09 5.77 8.24
CA THR A 122 19.60 7.00 7.66
C THR A 122 20.75 6.67 6.70
N SER A 123 20.43 6.51 5.42
CA SER A 123 21.44 6.31 4.37
C SER A 123 21.99 7.67 3.94
N ASP A 124 23.10 8.11 4.56
CA ASP A 124 23.93 9.19 4.04
C ASP A 124 24.65 8.71 2.77
N SER A 125 23.95 8.77 1.63
CA SER A 125 24.55 8.41 0.35
C SER A 125 25.55 9.47 -0.08
N LEU A 126 26.82 9.07 -0.21
CA LEU A 126 27.88 9.89 -0.82
C LEU A 126 27.59 10.22 -2.30
N PHE A 127 26.65 9.51 -2.94
CA PHE A 127 26.29 9.63 -4.35
C PHE A 127 24.75 9.71 -4.51
N PRO A 128 24.14 10.87 -4.22
CA PRO A 128 22.68 11.02 -4.15
C PRO A 128 21.98 10.73 -5.48
N ASP A 129 22.57 11.09 -6.61
CA ASP A 129 21.98 10.82 -7.93
C ASP A 129 21.94 9.33 -8.26
N SER A 130 23.02 8.60 -7.96
CA SER A 130 23.08 7.14 -8.20
C SER A 130 22.10 6.40 -7.29
N HIS A 131 21.99 6.84 -6.03
CA HIS A 131 21.01 6.33 -5.08
C HIS A 131 19.58 6.56 -5.58
N LEU A 132 19.26 7.78 -6.03
CA LEU A 132 17.95 8.14 -6.60
C LEU A 132 17.53 7.18 -7.74
N TYR A 133 18.41 6.98 -8.74
CA TYR A 133 18.09 6.07 -9.86
C TYR A 133 17.89 4.63 -9.39
N LEU A 134 18.76 4.15 -8.49
CA LEU A 134 18.70 2.80 -7.96
C LEU A 134 17.39 2.57 -7.20
N THR A 135 17.02 3.47 -6.28
CA THR A 135 15.78 3.39 -5.50
C THR A 135 14.56 3.40 -6.41
N LEU A 136 14.53 4.28 -7.42
CA LEU A 136 13.43 4.30 -8.39
C LEU A 136 13.29 3.00 -9.19
N ILE A 137 14.40 2.38 -9.59
CA ILE A 137 14.38 1.08 -10.29
C ILE A 137 13.89 -0.02 -9.34
N LYS A 138 14.36 -0.06 -8.09
CA LYS A 138 13.90 -1.02 -7.08
C LYS A 138 12.38 -0.96 -6.91
N VAL A 139 11.83 0.24 -6.66
CA VAL A 139 10.38 0.44 -6.47
C VAL A 139 9.62 0.01 -7.73
N GLN A 140 10.05 0.46 -8.91
CA GLN A 140 9.38 0.07 -10.16
C GLN A 140 9.33 -1.45 -10.33
N ARG A 141 10.49 -2.13 -10.23
CA ARG A 141 10.58 -3.59 -10.45
C ARG A 141 9.75 -4.36 -9.43
N TYR A 142 9.75 -3.89 -8.19
CA TYR A 142 8.96 -4.51 -7.15
C TYR A 142 7.46 -4.37 -7.40
N LEU A 143 6.99 -3.17 -7.76
CA LEU A 143 5.57 -2.93 -8.08
C LEU A 143 5.12 -3.68 -9.34
N GLU A 144 5.93 -3.73 -10.39
CA GLU A 144 5.66 -4.55 -11.58
C GLU A 144 5.48 -6.03 -11.20
N LYS A 145 6.37 -6.56 -10.34
CA LYS A 145 6.28 -7.94 -9.85
C LYS A 145 5.06 -8.16 -8.98
N LEU A 146 4.72 -7.21 -8.10
CA LEU A 146 3.52 -7.27 -7.27
C LEU A 146 2.25 -7.33 -8.13
N LEU A 147 2.17 -6.51 -9.17
CA LEU A 147 1.01 -6.48 -10.08
C LEU A 147 0.83 -7.82 -10.82
N LEU A 148 1.93 -8.50 -11.16
CA LEU A 148 1.91 -9.82 -11.78
C LEU A 148 1.52 -10.94 -10.81
N ASN A 149 1.78 -10.76 -9.51
CA ASN A 149 1.57 -11.75 -8.45
C ASN A 149 0.42 -11.35 -7.51
N LYS A 150 -0.66 -10.75 -8.05
CA LYS A 150 -1.78 -10.23 -7.24
C LYS A 150 -2.47 -11.28 -6.35
N ASP A 151 -2.38 -12.56 -6.70
CA ASP A 151 -2.92 -13.67 -5.92
C ASP A 151 -2.23 -13.80 -4.55
N LYS A 152 -0.99 -13.33 -4.44
CA LYS A 152 -0.21 -13.32 -3.20
C LYS A 152 -0.72 -12.35 -2.15
N LEU A 153 -1.59 -11.41 -2.53
CA LEU A 153 -2.34 -10.57 -1.59
C LEU A 153 -3.45 -11.33 -0.85
N LYS A 154 -3.66 -12.62 -1.15
CA LYS A 154 -4.65 -13.47 -0.50
C LYS A 154 -4.04 -14.50 0.45
N VAL A 155 -2.73 -14.47 0.64
CA VAL A 155 -2.02 -15.37 1.53
C VAL A 155 -1.14 -14.58 2.48
N CYS A 156 -0.99 -15.09 3.69
CA CYS A 156 0.15 -14.74 4.54
C CYS A 156 1.37 -15.52 3.98
#